data_AF-A0A955PX07-F1
#
_entry.id   AF-A0A955PX07-F1
#
_cell.length_a   1.000
_cell.length_b   1.000
_cell.length_c   1.000
_cell.angle_alpha   90.00
_cell.angle_beta   90.00
_cell.angle_gamma   90.00
#
_symmetry.space_group_name_H-M   'P 1'
#
loop_
_entity.id
_entity.type
_entity.pdbx_description
1 polymer ?
#
loop_
_entity_poly.entity_id
_entity_poly.type
_entity_poly.pdbx_seq_one_letter_code
_entity_poly.pdbx_strand_id
1 'polypeptide(L)'
;EVMRRIQRQPQSAPTTVRQGDENSWWESIERTFRSLFEVRWAPALASLLIVGQAVLLVSVLGGPEGKISPGSSPVIERGVPQETPGIPRIKIQVTFVETAQEINIRRLVQKLGGQIIHGPTPEGLYTLGFEPKGTDSGESILSALHAHPDLINTAKALHP
;
A
#
# COMPACT_ATOMS: atom_id res chain seq x y z
N GLU A 1 4.97 -78.96 46.37
CA GLU A 1 4.87 -77.59 46.93
C GLU A 1 4.61 -76.60 45.80
N VAL A 2 3.63 -75.70 45.85
CA VAL A 2 3.39 -74.63 46.84
C VAL A 2 4.50 -73.57 46.76
N MET A 3 4.06 -72.37 46.37
CA MET A 3 4.72 -71.06 46.57
C MET A 3 5.48 -70.48 45.38
N ARG A 4 4.89 -69.46 44.73
CA ARG A 4 5.17 -68.02 44.97
C ARG A 4 6.18 -67.55 43.90
N ARG A 5 6.08 -66.40 43.26
CA ARG A 5 5.35 -65.16 43.55
C ARG A 5 5.61 -64.25 42.34
N ILE A 6 4.59 -63.45 42.01
CA ILE A 6 4.75 -62.03 41.70
C ILE A 6 5.27 -61.68 40.29
N GLN A 7 4.28 -61.30 39.46
CA GLN A 7 4.18 -59.99 38.82
C GLN A 7 5.44 -59.49 38.09
N ARG A 8 5.38 -59.55 36.75
CA ARG A 8 5.85 -58.43 35.94
C ARG A 8 4.66 -57.90 35.15
N GLN A 9 3.98 -56.93 35.76
CA GLN A 9 3.14 -55.98 35.03
C GLN A 9 3.96 -55.40 33.87
N PRO A 10 3.39 -55.18 32.69
CA PRO A 10 3.94 -54.17 31.79
C PRO A 10 3.92 -52.86 32.57
N GLN A 11 5.11 -52.38 32.91
CA GLN A 11 5.32 -51.12 33.58
C GLN A 11 4.81 -50.04 32.64
N SER A 12 3.58 -49.58 32.89
CA SER A 12 3.00 -48.41 32.24
C SER A 12 4.04 -47.30 32.29
N ALA A 13 4.48 -46.85 31.12
CA ALA A 13 5.30 -45.67 30.99
C ALA A 13 4.69 -44.54 31.85
N PRO A 14 5.50 -43.76 32.57
CA PRO A 14 4.99 -42.53 33.15
C PRO A 14 4.53 -41.66 31.98
N THR A 15 3.22 -41.53 31.82
CA THR A 15 2.62 -40.45 31.04
C THR A 15 3.02 -39.17 31.75
N THR A 16 4.18 -38.63 31.38
CA THR A 16 4.54 -37.26 31.68
C THR A 16 3.55 -36.41 30.90
N VAL A 17 2.48 -36.03 31.59
CA VAL A 17 1.57 -34.99 31.18
C VAL A 17 2.44 -33.77 30.87
N ARG A 18 2.61 -33.47 29.59
CA ARG A 18 3.30 -32.29 29.06
C ARG A 18 2.41 -31.07 29.31
N GLN A 19 2.22 -30.71 30.57
CA GLN A 19 1.76 -29.40 31.00
C GLN A 19 3.00 -28.59 31.36
N GLY A 20 3.56 -27.87 30.40
CA GLY A 20 4.79 -27.12 30.65
C GLY A 20 5.33 -26.25 29.51
N ASP A 21 4.72 -26.26 28.32
CA ASP A 21 5.22 -25.42 27.21
C ASP A 21 4.74 -23.96 27.31
N GLU A 22 3.56 -23.68 27.86
CA GLU A 22 3.05 -22.30 27.91
C GLU A 22 3.69 -21.46 29.04
N ASN A 23 4.01 -22.06 30.19
CA ASN A 23 4.70 -21.35 31.27
C ASN A 23 6.19 -21.12 30.98
N SER A 24 6.82 -22.01 30.22
CA SER A 24 8.24 -21.92 29.84
C SER A 24 8.56 -20.64 29.06
N TRP A 25 7.64 -20.24 28.16
CA TRP A 25 7.81 -19.05 27.34
C TRP A 25 7.66 -17.77 28.17
N TRP A 26 6.64 -17.69 29.03
CA TRP A 26 6.43 -16.55 29.93
C TRP A 26 7.56 -16.40 30.95
N GLU A 27 8.06 -17.49 31.52
CA GLU A 27 9.19 -17.47 32.47
C GLU A 27 10.49 -17.02 31.78
N SER A 28 10.70 -17.38 30.51
CA SER A 28 11.86 -16.93 29.74
C SER A 28 11.81 -15.42 29.46
N ILE A 29 10.62 -14.89 29.16
CA ILE A 29 10.42 -13.45 29.00
C ILE A 29 10.65 -12.74 30.32
N GLU A 30 10.08 -13.21 31.42
CA GLU A 30 10.22 -12.54 32.72
C GLU A 30 11.68 -12.54 33.22
N ARG A 31 12.43 -13.63 33.02
CA ARG A 31 13.87 -13.65 33.34
C ARG A 31 14.67 -12.67 32.48
N THR A 32 14.35 -12.57 31.20
CA THR A 32 15.00 -11.63 30.28
C THR A 32 14.68 -10.18 30.68
N PHE A 33 13.42 -9.89 31.05
CA PHE A 33 13.01 -8.58 31.54
C PHE A 33 13.67 -8.20 32.86
N ARG A 34 13.73 -9.12 33.83
CA ARG A 34 14.41 -8.85 35.11
C ARG A 34 15.90 -8.60 34.91
N SER A 35 16.56 -9.38 34.07
CA SER A 35 17.98 -9.16 33.71
C SER A 35 18.20 -7.82 33.01
N LEU A 36 17.29 -7.41 32.13
CA LEU A 36 17.33 -6.08 31.52
C LEU A 36 17.16 -4.99 32.58
N PHE A 37 16.25 -5.14 33.55
CA PHE A 37 16.00 -4.12 34.58
C PHE A 37 17.01 -4.06 35.74
N GLU A 38 17.80 -5.11 36.00
CA GLU A 38 18.94 -5.05 36.94
C GLU A 38 20.04 -4.09 36.46
N VAL A 39 20.11 -3.91 35.15
CA VAL A 39 21.13 -3.10 34.52
C VAL A 39 20.65 -1.64 34.50
N ARG A 40 21.24 -0.81 35.37
CA ARG A 40 20.83 0.59 35.63
C ARG A 40 20.67 1.49 34.39
N TRP A 41 21.27 1.12 33.26
CA TRP A 41 21.16 1.86 32.00
C TRP A 41 19.99 1.41 31.12
N ALA A 42 19.41 0.23 31.36
CA ALA A 42 18.32 -0.29 30.53
C ALA A 42 17.01 0.51 30.65
N PRO A 43 16.58 1.01 31.84
CA PRO A 43 15.40 1.87 31.91
C PRO A 43 15.59 3.18 31.12
N ALA A 44 16.81 3.74 31.15
CA ALA A 44 17.14 4.94 30.39
C ALA A 44 17.16 4.67 28.88
N LEU A 45 17.68 3.51 28.46
CA LEU A 45 17.74 3.12 27.05
C LEU A 45 16.34 2.78 26.50
N ALA A 46 15.50 2.12 27.30
CA ALA A 46 14.09 1.90 26.99
C ALA A 46 13.33 3.22 26.85
N SER A 47 13.55 4.16 27.77
CA SER A 47 12.93 5.50 27.70
C SER A 47 13.38 6.27 26.45
N LEU A 48 14.67 6.21 26.13
CA LEU A 48 15.21 6.84 24.93
C LEU A 48 14.63 6.24 23.64
N LEU A 49 14.47 4.91 23.59
CA LEU A 49 13.84 4.22 22.46
C LEU A 49 12.35 4.59 22.32
N ILE A 50 11.61 4.64 23.43
CA ILE A 50 10.19 5.02 23.42
C ILE A 50 10.03 6.48 22.94
N VAL A 51 10.83 7.41 23.47
CA VAL A 51 10.81 8.81 23.05
C VAL A 51 11.24 8.95 21.59
N GLY A 52 12.27 8.23 21.16
CA GLY A 52 12.72 8.22 19.77
C GLY A 52 11.63 7.70 18.82
N GLN A 53 10.95 6.62 19.17
CA GLN A 53 9.82 6.10 18.40
C GLN A 53 8.64 7.08 18.38
N ALA A 54 8.33 7.74 19.49
CA ALA A 54 7.29 8.75 19.55
C ALA A 54 7.62 9.97 18.68
N VAL A 55 8.86 10.47 18.74
CA VAL A 55 9.32 11.58 17.87
C VAL A 55 9.30 11.18 16.41
N LEU A 56 9.69 9.95 16.07
CA LEU A 56 9.64 9.46 14.69
C LEU A 56 8.18 9.35 14.20
N LEU A 57 7.28 8.84 15.03
CA LEU A 57 5.84 8.81 14.73
C LEU A 57 5.26 10.23 14.55
N VAL A 58 5.56 11.15 15.46
CA VAL A 58 5.14 12.56 15.36
C VAL A 58 5.80 13.24 14.16
N SER A 59 7.02 12.88 13.78
CA SER A 59 7.67 13.42 12.58
C SER A 59 7.06 12.89 11.29
N VAL A 60 6.59 11.64 11.28
CA VAL A 60 5.86 11.06 10.14
C VAL A 60 4.46 11.66 10.05
N LEU A 61 3.80 11.93 11.18
CA LEU A 61 2.44 12.47 11.23
C LEU A 61 2.39 14.01 11.15
N GLY A 62 3.45 14.68 11.59
CA GLY A 62 3.56 16.14 11.77
C GLY A 62 4.69 16.77 10.95
N GLY A 63 5.21 16.07 9.94
CA GLY A 63 5.90 16.71 8.83
C GLY A 63 5.03 17.86 8.30
N PRO A 64 5.63 18.97 7.84
CA PRO A 64 4.94 20.26 7.72
C PRO A 64 3.64 20.13 6.91
N GLU A 65 2.50 20.14 7.61
CA GLU A 65 1.18 20.45 7.06
C GLU A 65 1.14 21.94 6.71
N GLY A 66 1.97 22.31 5.73
CA GLY A 66 2.13 23.64 5.19
C GLY A 66 1.91 23.66 3.69
N LYS A 67 0.95 22.88 3.20
CA LYS A 67 0.16 23.00 1.95
C LYS A 67 -0.45 21.64 1.62
N ILE A 68 -1.63 21.40 2.16
CA ILE A 68 -2.49 20.29 1.75
C ILE A 68 -2.94 20.60 0.31
N SER A 69 -2.25 20.03 -0.68
CA SER A 69 -2.89 19.64 -1.93
C SER A 69 -3.47 18.25 -1.72
N PRO A 70 -4.75 18.00 -2.02
CA PRO A 70 -5.32 16.67 -1.87
C PRO A 70 -4.84 15.82 -3.04
N GLY A 71 -3.96 14.86 -2.77
CA GLY A 71 -3.65 13.82 -3.75
C GLY A 71 -2.21 13.33 -3.75
N SER A 72 -1.85 12.53 -2.76
CA SER A 72 -0.69 11.63 -2.88
C SER A 72 -0.67 10.62 -1.73
N SER A 73 -1.43 9.54 -1.85
CA SER A 73 -1.04 8.28 -1.22
C SER A 73 -0.19 7.50 -2.23
N PRO A 74 1.00 7.01 -1.87
CA PRO A 74 1.81 6.21 -2.78
C PRO A 74 1.26 4.79 -2.78
N VAL A 75 0.35 4.49 -3.70
CA VAL A 75 0.08 3.09 -4.06
C VAL A 75 1.28 2.64 -4.90
N ILE A 76 2.21 1.93 -4.26
CA ILE A 76 3.33 1.28 -4.93
C ILE A 76 2.76 0.05 -5.63
N GLU A 77 2.28 0.22 -6.87
CA GLU A 77 2.02 -0.91 -7.76
C GLU A 77 3.36 -1.39 -8.33
N ARG A 78 3.73 -2.62 -7.98
CA ARG A 78 4.93 -3.29 -8.46
C ARG A 78 4.71 -3.68 -9.93
N GLY A 79 5.10 -2.82 -10.86
CA GLY A 79 5.05 -3.12 -12.29
C GLY A 79 5.56 -1.98 -13.17
N VAL A 80 6.68 -2.24 -13.85
CA VAL A 80 7.34 -1.39 -14.87
C VAL A 80 8.12 -0.19 -14.32
N PRO A 81 9.39 0.05 -14.75
CA PRO A 81 10.12 1.26 -14.37
C PRO A 81 9.38 2.46 -14.96
N GLN A 82 8.65 3.19 -14.12
CA GLN A 82 8.20 4.53 -14.49
C GLN A 82 9.42 5.43 -14.41
N GLU A 83 10.00 5.76 -15.56
CA GLU A 83 10.66 7.06 -15.69
C GLU A 83 9.63 8.07 -15.21
N THR A 84 9.90 8.78 -14.10
CA THR A 84 8.96 9.68 -13.45
C THR A 84 8.37 10.63 -14.50
N PRO A 85 7.13 10.41 -14.99
CA PRO A 85 6.57 11.26 -16.02
C PRO A 85 6.30 12.61 -15.37
N GLY A 86 6.60 13.67 -16.09
CA GLY A 86 6.30 15.01 -15.63
C GLY A 86 4.82 15.06 -15.26
N ILE A 87 4.52 15.62 -14.08
CA ILE A 87 3.15 15.79 -13.61
C ILE A 87 2.30 16.33 -14.79
N PRO A 88 1.31 15.56 -15.29
CA PRO A 88 0.57 15.96 -16.48
C PRO A 88 -0.10 17.29 -16.21
N ARG A 89 0.31 18.32 -16.97
CA ARG A 89 -0.14 19.71 -16.75
C ARG A 89 -1.54 19.96 -17.28
N ILE A 90 -1.98 19.16 -18.25
CA ILE A 90 -3.31 19.27 -18.85
C ILE A 90 -4.12 18.03 -18.43
N LYS A 91 -5.26 18.27 -17.79
CA LYS A 91 -6.20 17.21 -17.38
C LYS A 91 -7.50 17.37 -18.17
N ILE A 92 -7.97 16.28 -18.77
CA ILE A 92 -9.22 16.25 -19.53
C ILE A 92 -10.08 15.12 -18.99
N GLN A 93 -11.31 15.43 -18.62
CA GLN A 93 -12.30 14.43 -18.25
C GLN A 93 -13.04 13.97 -19.50
N VAL A 94 -13.15 12.65 -19.68
CA VAL A 94 -13.82 12.05 -20.84
C VAL A 94 -14.76 10.94 -20.40
N THR A 95 -15.80 10.73 -21.20
CA THR A 95 -16.63 9.52 -21.15
C THR A 95 -16.43 8.78 -22.46
N PHE A 96 -16.01 7.53 -22.40
CA PHE A 96 -15.88 6.68 -23.58
C PHE A 96 -17.24 6.08 -23.96
N VAL A 97 -17.40 5.72 -25.23
CA VAL A 97 -18.58 4.98 -25.69
C VAL A 97 -18.52 3.57 -25.10
N GLU A 98 -19.65 3.04 -24.57
CA GLU A 98 -19.69 1.71 -23.93
C GLU A 98 -19.25 0.57 -24.86
N THR A 99 -19.46 0.73 -26.17
CA THR A 99 -19.05 -0.24 -27.19
C THR A 99 -17.59 -0.11 -27.61
N ALA A 100 -16.86 0.89 -27.10
CA ALA A 100 -15.46 1.13 -27.47
C ALA A 100 -14.55 0.07 -26.83
N GLN A 101 -13.74 -0.59 -27.66
CA GLN A 101 -12.77 -1.55 -27.17
C GLN A 101 -11.61 -0.85 -26.44
N GLU A 102 -11.19 -1.39 -25.31
CA GLU A 102 -10.10 -0.83 -24.49
C GLU A 102 -8.81 -0.63 -25.31
N ILE A 103 -8.50 -1.56 -26.21
CA ILE A 103 -7.32 -1.47 -27.08
C ILE A 103 -7.34 -0.21 -27.97
N ASN A 104 -8.53 0.19 -28.43
CA ASN A 104 -8.70 1.36 -29.29
C ASN A 104 -8.63 2.65 -28.47
N ILE A 105 -9.21 2.64 -27.26
CA ILE A 105 -9.10 3.73 -26.29
C ILE A 105 -7.63 3.99 -25.94
N ARG A 106 -6.90 2.95 -25.53
CA ARG A 106 -5.50 3.07 -25.14
C ARG A 106 -4.63 3.53 -26.31
N ARG A 107 -4.87 3.02 -27.52
CA ARG A 107 -4.16 3.47 -28.74
C ARG A 107 -4.41 4.95 -29.04
N LEU A 108 -5.65 5.41 -28.92
CA LEU A 108 -5.99 6.82 -29.12
C LEU A 108 -5.29 7.72 -28.10
N VAL A 109 -5.40 7.37 -26.81
CA VAL A 109 -4.80 8.13 -25.71
C VAL A 109 -3.27 8.20 -25.88
N GLN A 110 -2.61 7.08 -26.22
CA GLN A 110 -1.18 7.05 -26.49
C GLN A 110 -0.78 7.85 -27.73
N LYS A 111 -1.57 7.80 -28.81
CA LYS A 111 -1.34 8.59 -30.04
C LYS A 111 -1.35 10.09 -29.76
N LEU A 112 -2.23 10.52 -28.84
CA LEU A 112 -2.32 11.90 -28.38
C LEU A 112 -1.28 12.26 -27.31
N GLY A 113 -0.36 11.33 -26.98
CA GLY A 113 0.65 11.55 -25.94
C GLY A 113 0.08 11.65 -24.52
N GLY A 114 -1.13 11.14 -24.32
CA GLY A 114 -1.80 11.12 -23.03
C GLY A 114 -1.64 9.81 -22.29
N GLN A 115 -2.05 9.85 -21.02
CA GLN A 115 -2.18 8.69 -20.15
C GLN A 115 -3.48 8.77 -19.36
N ILE A 116 -4.04 7.63 -19.00
CA ILE A 116 -5.20 7.58 -18.10
C ILE A 116 -4.67 7.76 -16.68
N ILE A 117 -5.07 8.83 -16.00
CA ILE A 117 -4.67 9.11 -14.61
C ILE A 117 -5.65 8.45 -13.64
N HIS A 118 -6.96 8.53 -13.92
CA HIS A 118 -8.02 7.99 -13.07
C HIS A 118 -9.21 7.48 -13.90
N GLY A 119 -10.00 6.57 -13.32
CA GLY A 119 -11.29 6.10 -13.86
C GLY A 119 -11.37 4.58 -14.02
N PRO A 120 -12.55 4.04 -14.38
CA PRO A 120 -13.84 4.74 -14.47
C PRO A 120 -14.41 5.12 -13.10
N THR A 121 -15.02 6.29 -12.98
CA THR A 121 -15.89 6.61 -11.83
C THR A 121 -17.22 5.83 -11.94
N PRO A 122 -18.07 5.80 -10.89
CA PRO A 122 -19.41 5.19 -10.98
C PRO A 122 -20.28 5.76 -12.11
N GLU A 123 -19.98 6.99 -12.55
CA GLU A 123 -20.63 7.69 -13.66
C GLU A 123 -19.96 7.43 -15.03
N GLY A 124 -18.95 6.55 -15.09
CA GLY A 124 -18.24 6.20 -16.31
C GLY A 124 -17.22 7.25 -16.79
N LEU A 125 -16.78 8.14 -15.90
CA LEU A 125 -15.84 9.20 -16.24
C LEU A 125 -14.40 8.74 -16.08
N TYR A 126 -13.56 9.12 -17.04
CA TYR A 126 -12.12 8.91 -17.04
C TYR A 126 -11.40 10.25 -17.03
N THR A 127 -10.28 10.32 -16.31
CA THR A 127 -9.41 11.49 -16.30
C THR A 127 -8.15 11.17 -17.07
N LEU A 128 -7.97 11.85 -18.19
CA LEU A 128 -6.79 11.79 -19.03
C LEU A 128 -5.80 12.89 -18.66
N GLY A 129 -4.53 12.54 -18.61
CA GLY A 129 -3.40 13.42 -18.40
C GLY A 129 -2.58 13.55 -19.65
N PHE A 130 -2.23 14.78 -20.01
CA PHE A 130 -1.35 15.04 -21.14
C PHE A 130 -0.15 15.87 -20.68
N GLU A 131 1.02 15.47 -21.15
CA GLU A 131 2.22 16.30 -21.08
C GLU A 131 2.23 17.26 -22.27
N PRO A 132 2.27 18.59 -22.05
CA PRO A 132 2.27 19.55 -23.15
C PRO A 132 3.57 19.41 -23.95
N LYS A 133 3.45 19.00 -25.22
CA LYS A 133 4.56 18.97 -26.17
C LYS A 133 4.55 20.28 -26.97
N GLY A 134 5.47 21.18 -26.66
CA GLY A 134 5.59 22.46 -27.39
C GLY A 134 4.36 23.36 -27.21
N THR A 135 3.70 23.72 -28.32
CA THR A 135 2.53 24.63 -28.36
C THR A 135 1.17 23.93 -28.20
N ASP A 136 1.16 22.62 -27.91
CA ASP A 136 -0.08 21.87 -27.71
C ASP A 136 -0.87 22.46 -26.53
N SER A 137 -1.97 23.13 -26.88
CA SER A 137 -2.92 23.71 -25.94
C SER A 137 -4.00 22.68 -25.62
N GLY A 138 -4.56 22.72 -24.41
CA GLY A 138 -5.63 21.80 -24.01
C GLY A 138 -6.82 21.79 -24.97
N GLU A 139 -7.09 22.90 -25.66
CA GLU A 139 -8.11 23.02 -26.70
C GLU A 139 -7.80 22.21 -27.97
N SER A 140 -6.54 22.13 -28.39
CA SER A 140 -6.13 21.29 -29.53
C SER A 140 -6.34 19.81 -29.22
N ILE A 141 -6.04 19.41 -27.99
CA ILE A 141 -6.23 18.04 -27.52
C ILE A 141 -7.73 17.73 -27.40
N LEU A 142 -8.53 18.64 -26.85
CA LEU A 142 -9.99 18.51 -26.83
C LEU A 142 -10.57 18.36 -28.24
N SER A 143 -10.11 19.18 -29.19
CA SER A 143 -10.57 19.11 -30.58
C SER A 143 -10.20 17.76 -31.22
N ALA A 144 -9.00 17.24 -30.93
CA ALA A 144 -8.58 15.93 -31.40
C ALA A 144 -9.38 14.76 -30.79
N LEU A 145 -9.80 14.90 -29.52
CA LEU A 145 -10.68 13.95 -28.85
C LEU A 145 -12.10 13.99 -29.45
N HIS A 146 -12.65 15.18 -29.68
CA HIS A 146 -13.95 15.35 -30.33
C HIS A 146 -13.99 14.84 -31.79
N ALA A 147 -12.84 14.77 -32.46
CA ALA A 147 -12.74 14.20 -33.80
C ALA A 147 -12.95 12.67 -33.85
N HIS A 148 -13.06 11.99 -32.70
CA HIS A 148 -13.25 10.53 -32.61
C HIS A 148 -14.57 10.18 -31.86
N PRO A 149 -15.74 10.53 -32.42
CA PRO A 149 -17.04 10.27 -31.79
C PRO A 149 -17.33 8.78 -31.59
N ASP A 150 -16.69 7.91 -32.38
CA ASP A 150 -16.81 6.45 -32.29
C ASP A 150 -16.23 5.88 -30.97
N LEU A 151 -15.36 6.66 -30.30
CA LEU A 151 -14.68 6.26 -29.08
C LEU A 151 -15.02 7.17 -27.90
N ILE A 152 -15.35 8.44 -28.14
CA ILE A 152 -15.55 9.46 -27.11
C ILE A 152 -16.95 10.03 -27.20
N ASN A 153 -17.71 9.92 -26.11
CA ASN A 153 -19.04 10.49 -25.98
C ASN A 153 -18.96 11.97 -25.54
N THR A 154 -18.16 12.24 -24.50
CA THR A 154 -17.98 13.59 -23.95
C THR A 154 -16.51 13.83 -23.61
N ALA A 155 -16.01 15.04 -23.86
CA ALA A 155 -14.69 15.48 -23.41
C ALA A 155 -14.79 16.91 -22.85
N LYS A 156 -14.16 17.15 -21.68
CA LYS A 156 -14.16 18.45 -21.02
C LYS A 156 -12.80 18.70 -20.36
N ALA A 157 -12.19 19.85 -20.62
CA ALA A 157 -10.97 20.25 -19.94
C ALA A 157 -11.26 20.56 -18.48
N LEU A 158 -10.46 19.97 -17.58
CA LEU A 158 -10.41 20.36 -16.18
C LEU A 158 -9.43 21.53 -16.09
N HIS A 159 -9.97 22.73 -15.89
CA HIS A 159 -9.16 23.90 -15.61
C HIS A 159 -8.47 23.71 -14.25
N PRO A 160 -7.18 24.10 -14.11
CA PRO A 160 -6.52 24.15 -12.82
C PRO A 160 -7.15 25.19 -11.89
#